data_AF-A0A7J6VE81-F1
#
_entry.id   AF-A0A7J6VE81-F1
#
_cell.length_a   1.000
_cell.length_b   1.000
_cell.length_c   1.000
_cell.angle_alpha   90.00
_cell.angle_beta   90.00
_cell.angle_gamma   90.00
#
_symmetry.space_group_name_H-M   'P 1'
#
loop_
_entity.id
_entity.type
_entity.pdbx_description
1 polymer ?
#
loop_
_entity_poly.entity_id
_entity_poly.type
_entity_poly.pdbx_seq_one_letter_code
_entity_poly.pdbx_strand_id
1 'polypeptide(L)'
;VLAMAINLTSNAISMICTGQIKGDDVNPVLQVVDLKQLNAGSNQNSAERYRVVLSDGFNSQQGMLATQMNFLVQSNKLKKGSVVELSQFVSQFIQNRQ
;
A
#
# COMPACT_ATOMS: atom_id res chain seq x y z
N VAL A 1 18.94 11.41 -18.41
CA VAL A 1 17.90 11.78 -17.43
C VAL A 1 18.48 11.48 -16.06
N LEU A 2 18.72 12.49 -15.22
CA LEU A 2 19.15 12.27 -13.83
C LEU A 2 18.02 11.51 -13.13
N ALA A 3 18.28 10.29 -12.68
CA ALA A 3 17.35 9.58 -11.83
C ALA A 3 17.25 10.36 -10.51
N MET A 4 16.13 11.04 -10.29
CA MET A 4 15.84 11.58 -8.96
C MET A 4 15.66 10.38 -8.02
N ALA A 5 16.63 10.17 -7.15
CA ALA A 5 16.51 9.22 -6.06
C ALA A 5 15.47 9.79 -5.08
N ILE A 6 14.24 9.28 -5.16
CA ILE A 6 13.23 9.56 -4.14
C ILE A 6 13.58 8.68 -2.94
N ASN A 7 13.80 9.30 -1.78
CA ASN A 7 14.11 8.58 -0.56
C ASN A 7 12.84 7.91 -0.02
N LEU A 8 12.79 6.59 -0.09
CA LEU A 8 11.78 5.79 0.60
C LEU A 8 12.10 5.76 2.10
N THR A 9 11.07 5.70 2.94
CA THR A 9 11.23 5.61 4.39
C THR A 9 11.78 4.24 4.75
N SER A 10 13.10 4.17 4.98
CA SER A 10 13.80 2.92 5.24
C SER A 10 13.21 2.16 6.43
N ASN A 11 13.09 0.84 6.29
CA ASN A 11 12.59 -0.08 7.31
C ASN A 11 11.11 0.14 7.74
N ALA A 12 10.37 1.03 7.06
CA ALA A 12 8.99 1.33 7.42
C ALA A 12 8.09 0.08 7.43
N ILE A 13 8.24 -0.82 6.46
CA ILE A 13 7.38 -2.01 6.38
C ILE A 13 7.58 -2.92 7.59
N SER A 14 8.84 -3.14 7.98
CA SER A 14 9.16 -3.93 9.18
C SER A 14 8.53 -3.30 10.41
N MET A 15 8.71 -1.99 10.62
CA MET A 15 8.17 -1.27 11.78
C MET A 15 6.63 -1.31 11.82
N ILE A 16 5.95 -1.19 10.67
CA ILE A 16 4.49 -1.32 10.56
C ILE A 16 4.04 -2.75 10.91
N CYS A 17 4.76 -3.76 10.41
CA CYS A 17 4.40 -5.16 10.58
C CYS A 17 4.66 -5.67 12.01
N THR A 18 5.68 -5.13 12.69
CA THR A 18 5.99 -5.44 14.11
C THR A 18 5.18 -4.58 15.09
N GLY A 19 4.46 -3.57 14.61
CA GLY A 19 3.67 -2.66 15.44
C GLY A 19 4.49 -1.59 16.16
N GLN A 20 5.76 -1.39 15.75
CA GLN A 20 6.61 -0.31 16.26
C GLN A 20 6.11 1.08 15.86
N ILE A 21 5.46 1.20 14.69
CA ILE A 21 4.77 2.43 14.25
C ILE A 21 3.33 2.12 13.86
N LYS A 22 2.41 3.02 14.22
CA LYS A 22 0.98 2.97 13.90
C LYS A 22 0.61 4.10 12.94
N GLY A 23 -0.60 4.00 12.40
CA GLY A 23 -1.13 4.87 11.33
C GLY A 23 -1.06 6.37 11.59
N ASP A 24 -1.05 6.78 12.86
CA ASP A 24 -1.05 8.19 13.27
C ASP A 24 0.33 8.69 13.73
N ASP A 25 1.34 7.81 13.82
CA ASP A 25 2.65 8.15 14.38
C ASP A 25 3.57 8.79 13.32
N VAL A 26 3.48 8.32 12.08
CA VAL A 26 4.38 8.69 10.98
C VAL A 26 3.70 8.52 9.62
N ASN A 27 4.16 9.30 8.65
CA ASN A 27 3.74 9.21 7.25
C ASN A 27 4.86 8.58 6.39
N PRO A 28 4.96 7.25 6.29
CA PRO A 28 6.04 6.62 5.54
C PRO A 28 5.85 6.78 4.03
N VAL A 29 6.96 7.10 3.35
CA VAL A 29 7.07 7.20 1.89
C VAL A 29 7.48 5.84 1.32
N LEU A 30 6.63 5.24 0.50
CA LEU A 30 6.78 3.88 -0.04
C LEU A 30 6.55 3.86 -1.55
N GLN A 31 7.09 2.86 -2.23
CA GLN A 31 6.84 2.63 -3.66
C GLN A 31 5.77 1.55 -3.86
N VAL A 32 4.84 1.79 -4.78
CA VAL A 32 3.92 0.77 -5.29
C VAL A 32 4.67 -0.13 -6.26
N VAL A 33 4.91 -1.39 -5.89
CA VAL A 33 5.61 -2.36 -6.75
C VAL A 33 4.66 -3.27 -7.51
N ASP A 34 3.44 -3.44 -7.01
CA ASP A 34 2.35 -4.12 -7.72
C ASP A 34 0.98 -3.54 -7.35
N LEU A 35 0.04 -3.58 -8.29
CA LEU A 35 -1.33 -3.10 -8.12
C LEU A 35 -2.28 -3.97 -8.95
N LYS A 36 -3.19 -4.67 -8.27
CA LYS A 36 -4.10 -5.63 -8.91
C LYS A 36 -5.54 -5.43 -8.44
N GLN A 37 -6.46 -5.30 -9.39
CA GLN A 37 -7.88 -5.41 -9.10
C GLN A 37 -8.22 -6.86 -8.72
N LEU A 38 -8.86 -7.03 -7.58
CA LEU A 38 -9.45 -8.30 -7.16
C LEU A 38 -10.90 -8.32 -7.64
N ASN A 39 -11.30 -9.43 -8.25
CA ASN A 39 -12.69 -9.60 -8.67
C ASN A 39 -13.57 -9.57 -7.43
N ALA A 40 -14.51 -8.62 -7.41
CA ALA A 40 -15.68 -8.73 -6.55
C ALA A 40 -16.40 -10.04 -6.92
N GLY A 41 -16.76 -10.85 -5.93
CA GLY A 41 -17.66 -11.99 -6.16
C GLY A 41 -18.94 -11.53 -6.88
N SER A 42 -19.66 -12.48 -7.47
CA SER A 42 -20.80 -12.35 -8.41
C SER A 42 -21.95 -11.37 -8.06
N ASN A 43 -21.88 -10.63 -6.95
CA ASN A 43 -22.82 -9.60 -6.59
C ASN A 43 -22.42 -8.25 -7.19
N GLN A 44 -23.26 -7.77 -8.13
CA GLN A 44 -23.13 -6.48 -8.84
C GLN A 44 -23.03 -5.24 -7.94
N ASN A 45 -23.26 -5.36 -6.63
CA ASN A 45 -23.19 -4.26 -5.65
C ASN A 45 -21.90 -4.24 -4.81
N SER A 46 -20.91 -5.07 -5.13
CA SER A 46 -19.67 -5.10 -4.34
C SER A 46 -18.68 -4.06 -4.85
N ALA A 47 -18.22 -3.16 -3.98
CA ALA A 47 -17.18 -2.20 -4.31
C ALA A 47 -15.90 -2.89 -4.80
N GLU A 48 -15.25 -2.32 -5.83
CA GLU A 48 -13.98 -2.82 -6.35
C GLU A 48 -12.93 -2.89 -5.24
N ARG A 49 -12.13 -3.95 -5.22
CA ARG A 49 -11.07 -4.13 -4.23
C ARG A 49 -9.74 -4.19 -4.94
N TYR A 50 -8.84 -3.28 -4.60
CA TYR A 50 -7.48 -3.30 -5.14
C TYR A 50 -6.49 -3.83 -4.11
N ARG A 51 -5.73 -4.85 -4.49
CA ARG A 51 -4.54 -5.27 -3.76
C ARG A 51 -3.37 -4.40 -4.21
N VAL A 52 -2.64 -3.86 -3.25
CA VAL A 52 -1.43 -3.07 -3.49
C VAL A 52 -0.27 -3.79 -2.83
N VAL A 53 0.87 -3.87 -3.49
CA VAL A 53 2.14 -4.25 -2.86
C VAL A 53 3.00 -3.00 -2.75
N LEU A 54 3.39 -2.67 -1.52
CA LEU A 54 4.22 -1.51 -1.20
C LEU A 54 5.62 -1.98 -0.82
N SER A 55 6.64 -1.18 -1.14
CA SER A 55 8.03 -1.41 -0.76
C SER A 55 8.67 -0.17 -0.15
N ASP A 56 9.49 -0.37 0.88
CA ASP A 56 10.36 0.65 1.49
C ASP A 56 11.79 0.64 0.90
N GLY A 57 12.01 -0.12 -0.18
CA GLY A 57 13.32 -0.33 -0.81
C GLY A 57 14.09 -1.54 -0.27
N PHE A 58 13.69 -2.10 0.87
CA PHE A 58 14.33 -3.29 1.47
C PHE A 58 13.34 -4.46 1.62
N ASN A 59 12.14 -4.15 2.10
CA ASN A 59 11.05 -5.07 2.30
C ASN A 59 9.91 -4.72 1.36
N SER A 60 8.98 -5.66 1.18
CA SER A 60 7.71 -5.43 0.52
C SER A 60 6.59 -6.09 1.29
N GLN A 61 5.41 -5.47 1.29
CA GLN A 61 4.25 -6.02 1.95
C GLN A 61 2.99 -5.79 1.12
N GLN A 62 2.13 -6.81 1.08
CA GLN A 62 0.83 -6.71 0.45
C GLN A 62 -0.20 -6.10 1.40
N GLY A 63 -1.05 -5.24 0.85
CA GLY A 63 -2.16 -4.60 1.54
C GLY A 63 -3.38 -4.45 0.63
N MET A 64 -4.47 -3.96 1.21
CA MET A 64 -5.69 -3.62 0.49
C MET A 64 -5.86 -2.10 0.48
N LEU A 65 -6.13 -1.53 -0.68
CA LEU A 65 -6.52 -0.14 -0.79
C LEU A 65 -7.90 0.06 -0.14
N ALA A 66 -8.05 1.12 0.66
CA ALA A 66 -9.36 1.52 1.15
C ALA A 66 -10.27 1.85 -0.03
N THR A 67 -11.50 1.33 -0.05
CA THR A 67 -12.41 1.48 -1.21
C THR A 67 -12.72 2.94 -1.55
N GLN A 68 -12.74 3.81 -0.54
CA GLN A 68 -12.87 5.26 -0.71
C GLN A 68 -11.71 5.91 -1.50
N MET A 69 -10.58 5.21 -1.66
CA MET A 69 -9.41 5.65 -2.43
C MET A 69 -9.32 5.01 -3.83
N ASN A 70 -10.30 4.17 -4.22
CA ASN A 70 -10.31 3.51 -5.55
C ASN A 70 -10.23 4.51 -6.71
N PHE A 71 -10.77 5.71 -6.54
CA PHE A 71 -10.72 6.78 -7.55
C PHE A 71 -9.28 7.12 -7.96
N LEU A 72 -8.27 6.90 -7.10
CA LEU A 72 -6.86 7.12 -7.43
C LEU A 72 -6.36 6.12 -8.47
N VAL A 73 -6.82 4.87 -8.42
CA VAL A 73 -6.50 3.85 -9.42
C VAL A 73 -7.24 4.13 -10.72
N GLN A 74 -8.54 4.39 -10.63
CA GLN A 74 -9.40 4.69 -11.78
C GLN A 74 -8.95 5.94 -12.55
N SER A 75 -8.44 6.95 -11.85
CA SER A 75 -7.86 8.16 -12.45
C SER A 75 -6.38 8.01 -12.84
N ASN A 76 -5.79 6.82 -12.74
CA ASN A 76 -4.39 6.51 -13.06
C ASN A 76 -3.34 7.32 -12.26
N LYS A 77 -3.74 7.90 -11.13
CA LYS A 77 -2.86 8.60 -10.18
C LYS A 77 -2.08 7.61 -9.31
N LEU A 78 -2.70 6.49 -8.96
CA LEU A 78 -2.07 5.37 -8.27
C LEU A 78 -1.86 4.21 -9.26
N LYS A 79 -0.61 3.86 -9.51
CA LYS A 79 -0.22 2.78 -10.43
C LYS A 79 1.10 2.15 -9.99
N LYS A 80 1.48 1.04 -10.60
CA LYS A 80 2.82 0.46 -10.41
C LYS A 80 3.90 1.50 -10.72
N GLY A 81 4.87 1.62 -9.81
CA GLY A 81 5.94 2.62 -9.86
C GLY A 81 5.61 3.94 -9.16
N SER A 82 4.35 4.20 -8.79
CA SER A 82 3.99 5.38 -7.98
C SER A 82 4.73 5.36 -6.65
N VAL A 83 5.21 6.53 -6.20
CA VAL A 83 5.64 6.73 -4.82
C VAL A 83 4.49 7.38 -4.05
N VAL A 84 4.18 6.83 -2.88
CA VAL A 84 3.07 7.25 -2.04
C VAL A 84 3.55 7.55 -0.64
N GLU A 85 2.92 8.53 -0.01
CA GLU A 85 3.04 8.76 1.43
C GLU A 85 1.78 8.19 2.10
N LEU A 86 1.94 7.27 3.05
CA LEU A 86 0.80 6.70 3.77
C LEU A 86 0.39 7.63 4.92
N SER A 87 -0.69 8.37 4.72
CA SER A 87 -1.26 9.23 5.79
C SER A 87 -2.09 8.45 6.82
N GLN A 88 -2.62 7.29 6.43
CA GLN A 88 -3.42 6.43 7.29
C GLN A 88 -3.23 4.96 6.87
N PHE A 89 -2.96 4.10 7.83
CA PHE A 89 -2.85 2.66 7.59
C PHE A 89 -3.22 1.86 8.83
N VAL A 90 -3.69 0.63 8.62
CA VAL A 90 -3.96 -0.34 9.68
C VAL A 90 -3.14 -1.59 9.39
N SER A 91 -2.32 -1.99 10.35
CA SER A 91 -1.57 -3.24 10.32
C SER A 91 -2.21 -4.19 11.33
N GLN A 92 -2.83 -5.26 10.82
CA GLN A 92 -3.31 -6.35 11.66
C GLN A 92 -2.35 -7.52 11.52
N PHE A 93 -1.71 -7.87 12.64
CA PHE A 93 -1.00 -9.12 12.76
C PHE A 93 -2.01 -10.26 12.71
N ILE A 94 -2.14 -10.90 11.55
CA ILE A 94 -2.91 -12.14 11.44
C ILE A 94 -1.99 -13.25 11.91
N GLN A 95 -2.13 -13.61 13.18
CA GLN A 95 -1.52 -14.80 13.76
C GLN A 95 -2.03 -16.00 12.91
N ASN A 96 -1.12 -16.64 12.16
CA ASN A 96 -1.37 -17.67 11.13
C ASN A 96 -1.72 -17.21 9.69
N ARG A 97 -0.97 -16.25 9.11
CA ARG A 97 -0.75 -16.32 7.65
C ARG A 97 0.36 -17.33 7.36
N GLN A 98 -0.04 -18.57 7.09
CA GLN A 98 0.77 -19.59 6.41
C GLN A 98 0.75 -19.31 4.90
#